data_AF-A0A3N5VDY4-F1
#
_entry.id   AF-A0A3N5VDY4-F1
#
_cell.length_a   1.000
_cell.length_b   1.000
_cell.length_c   1.000
_cell.angle_alpha   90.00
_cell.angle_beta   90.00
_cell.angle_gamma   90.00
#
_symmetry.space_group_name_H-M   'P 1'
#
loop_
_entity.id
_entity.type
_entity.pdbx_description
1 polymer ?
#
loop_
_entity_poly.entity_id
_entity_poly.type
_entity_poly.pdbx_seq_one_letter_code
_entity_poly.pdbx_strand_id
1 'polypeptide(L)'
;QLLMTRGALTTFSLANDIAKYFAIIPAAFTSTYPVLSTLNFMRLATPESAILSAVIFNALIIIALIPLALRGVPYRPVGAAQLLRDNLLIYGVGGLVAPFIGIKLIDMLLVWFGLA
;
A
#
# COMPACT_ATOMS: atom_id res chain seq x y z
N GLN A 1 1.70 24.67 -5.11
CA GLN A 1 1.67 23.68 -4.00
C GLN A 1 0.56 22.64 -4.18
N LEU A 2 -0.71 23.02 -4.34
CA LEU A 2 -1.83 22.07 -4.50
C LEU A 2 -1.66 21.04 -5.63
N LEU A 3 -1.11 21.43 -6.78
CA LEU A 3 -0.81 20.52 -7.90
C LEU A 3 0.25 19.46 -7.54
N MET A 4 1.28 19.83 -6.78
CA MET A 4 2.36 18.92 -6.38
C MET A 4 1.88 17.90 -5.35
N THR A 5 1.11 18.34 -4.35
CA THR A 5 0.52 17.45 -3.36
C THR A 5 -0.45 16.47 -4.00
N ARG A 6 -1.29 16.92 -4.95
CA ARG A 6 -2.20 16.05 -5.69
C ARG A 6 -1.43 15.00 -6.49
N GLY A 7 -0.38 15.40 -7.22
CA GLY A 7 0.48 14.47 -7.97
C GLY A 7 1.12 13.40 -7.09
N ALA A 8 1.77 13.81 -5.99
CA ALA A 8 2.37 12.90 -5.03
C ALA A 8 1.36 11.90 -4.43
N LEU A 9 0.18 12.37 -4.03
CA LEU A 9 -0.89 11.52 -3.52
C LEU A 9 -1.41 10.54 -4.58
N THR A 10 -1.57 10.98 -5.84
CA THR A 10 -2.01 10.05 -6.91
C THR A 10 -0.97 8.97 -7.18
N THR A 11 0.31 9.31 -7.20
CA THR A 11 1.39 8.33 -7.36
C THR A 11 1.43 7.34 -6.19
N PHE A 12 1.31 7.85 -4.96
CA PHE A 12 1.28 7.02 -3.76
C PHE A 12 0.08 6.06 -3.76
N SER A 13 -1.13 6.58 -4.01
CA SER A 13 -2.35 5.78 -4.00
C SER A 13 -2.34 4.71 -5.09
N LEU A 14 -1.84 5.03 -6.29
CA LEU A 14 -1.69 4.05 -7.36
C LEU A 14 -0.72 2.93 -6.98
N ALA A 15 0.47 3.29 -6.45
CA ALA A 15 1.44 2.30 -6.00
C ALA A 15 0.89 1.43 -4.85
N ASN A 16 0.08 2.03 -3.98
CA ASN A 16 -0.59 1.33 -2.89
C ASN A 16 -1.61 0.31 -3.39
N ASP A 17 -2.40 0.64 -4.41
CA ASP A 17 -3.39 -0.28 -4.97
C ASP A 17 -2.74 -1.53 -5.59
N ILE A 18 -1.55 -1.40 -6.18
CA ILE A 18 -0.77 -2.54 -6.70
C ILE A 18 -0.49 -3.56 -5.58
N ALA A 19 -0.01 -3.10 -4.42
CA ALA A 19 0.28 -3.98 -3.30
C ALA A 19 -0.98 -4.66 -2.74
N LYS A 20 -2.11 -3.96 -2.72
CA LYS A 20 -3.40 -4.55 -2.30
C LYS A 20 -3.83 -5.69 -3.22
N TYR A 21 -3.62 -5.57 -4.54
CA TYR A 21 -3.91 -6.66 -5.45
C TYR A 21 -3.08 -7.91 -5.15
N PHE A 22 -1.80 -7.75 -4.79
CA PHE A 22 -0.96 -8.88 -4.35
C PHE A 22 -1.41 -9.51 -3.03
N ALA A 23 -2.13 -8.79 -2.16
CA ALA A 23 -2.72 -9.37 -0.94
C ALA A 23 -4.02 -10.12 -1.26
N ILE A 24 -4.91 -9.48 -2.01
CA ILE A 24 -6.30 -9.91 -2.17
C ILE A 24 -6.45 -11.00 -3.24
N ILE A 25 -5.75 -10.91 -4.38
CA ILE A 25 -5.92 -11.89 -5.47
C ILE A 25 -5.56 -13.31 -5.04
N PRO A 26 -4.40 -13.58 -4.40
CA PRO A 26 -4.10 -14.91 -3.93
C PRO A 26 -5.13 -15.37 -2.89
N ALA A 27 -5.46 -14.52 -1.91
CA ALA A 27 -6.40 -14.84 -0.85
C ALA A 27 -7.79 -15.23 -1.40
N ALA A 28 -8.36 -14.43 -2.30
CA ALA A 28 -9.71 -14.64 -2.80
C ALA A 28 -9.83 -15.86 -3.73
N PHE A 29 -8.76 -16.25 -4.42
CA PHE A 29 -8.84 -17.24 -5.49
C PHE A 29 -8.03 -18.51 -5.28
N THR A 30 -7.20 -18.63 -4.23
CA THR A 30 -6.37 -19.85 -4.02
C THR A 30 -7.22 -21.12 -3.81
N SER A 31 -8.45 -20.98 -3.27
CA SER A 31 -9.39 -22.10 -3.13
C SER A 31 -9.86 -22.67 -4.47
N THR A 32 -10.04 -21.81 -5.48
CA THR A 32 -10.50 -22.17 -6.82
C THR A 32 -9.33 -22.47 -7.77
N TYR A 33 -8.25 -21.70 -7.65
CA TYR A 33 -7.06 -21.76 -8.50
C TYR A 33 -5.79 -21.82 -7.64
N PRO A 34 -5.35 -23.02 -7.22
CA PRO A 34 -4.20 -23.19 -6.33
C PRO A 34 -2.91 -22.58 -6.86
N VAL A 35 -2.77 -22.46 -8.19
CA VAL A 35 -1.60 -21.81 -8.84
C VAL A 35 -1.41 -20.35 -8.40
N LEU A 36 -2.49 -19.65 -8.02
CA LEU A 36 -2.43 -18.27 -7.56
C LEU A 36 -1.82 -18.13 -6.16
N SER A 37 -1.65 -19.24 -5.42
CA SER A 37 -0.87 -19.26 -4.17
C SER A 37 0.56 -18.77 -4.37
N THR A 38 1.13 -19.00 -5.57
CA THR A 38 2.48 -18.52 -5.92
C THR A 38 2.61 -17.00 -5.95
N LEU A 39 1.50 -16.28 -6.13
CA LEU A 39 1.43 -14.82 -6.09
C LEU A 39 1.34 -14.28 -4.65
N ASN A 40 1.21 -15.14 -3.63
CA ASN A 40 1.27 -14.74 -2.21
C ASN A 40 2.73 -14.44 -1.80
N PHE A 41 3.30 -13.37 -2.39
CA PHE A 41 4.65 -12.90 -2.07
C PHE A 41 4.80 -12.54 -0.58
N MET A 42 3.73 -12.09 0.07
CA MET A 42 3.70 -11.72 1.49
C MET A 42 3.62 -12.93 2.43
N ARG A 43 3.40 -14.15 1.91
CA ARG A 43 3.18 -15.37 2.69
C ARG A 43 2.19 -15.14 3.84
N LEU A 44 1.05 -14.53 3.54
CA LEU A 44 -0.01 -14.27 4.53
C LEU A 44 -0.59 -15.58 5.05
N ALA A 45 -0.98 -15.61 6.33
CA ALA A 45 -1.29 -16.84 7.05
C ALA A 45 -2.52 -17.58 6.50
N THR A 46 -3.65 -16.88 6.36
CA THR A 46 -4.89 -17.43 5.81
C THR A 46 -5.51 -16.47 4.79
N PRO A 47 -6.35 -16.96 3.87
CA PRO A 47 -7.13 -16.11 2.97
C PRO A 47 -7.98 -15.05 3.69
N GLU A 48 -8.58 -15.45 4.81
CA GLU A 48 -9.44 -14.57 5.61
C GLU A 48 -8.61 -13.48 6.30
N SER A 49 -7.47 -13.85 6.92
CA SER A 49 -6.57 -12.88 7.56
C SER A 49 -5.96 -11.92 6.56
N ALA A 50 -5.66 -12.38 5.34
CA ALA A 50 -5.14 -11.55 4.26
C ALA A 50 -6.13 -10.46 3.84
N ILE A 51 -7.41 -10.83 3.65
CA ILE A 51 -8.47 -9.87 3.29
C ILE A 51 -8.70 -8.89 4.44
N LEU A 52 -8.80 -9.37 5.67
CA LEU A 52 -8.97 -8.51 6.86
C LEU A 52 -7.80 -7.53 7.00
N SER A 53 -6.56 -8.01 6.87
CA SER A 53 -5.37 -7.18 6.96
C SER A 53 -5.32 -6.09 5.88
N ALA A 54 -5.69 -6.43 4.64
CA ALA A 54 -5.77 -5.47 3.55
C ALA A 54 -6.84 -4.38 3.79
N VAL A 55 -8.01 -4.77 4.31
CA VAL A 55 -9.09 -3.82 4.65
C VAL A 55 -8.70 -2.91 5.82
N ILE A 56 -8.13 -3.47 6.89
CA ILE A 56 -7.63 -2.68 8.04
C ILE A 56 -6.55 -1.70 7.60
N PHE A 57 -5.59 -2.16 6.78
CA PHE A 57 -4.55 -1.28 6.25
C PHE A 57 -5.14 -0.12 5.44
N ASN A 58 -6.17 -0.36 4.63
CA ASN A 58 -6.84 0.69 3.86
C ASN A 58 -7.49 1.75 4.78
N ALA A 59 -8.13 1.33 5.87
CA ALA A 59 -8.67 2.27 6.85
C ALA A 59 -7.56 3.14 7.49
N LEU A 60 -6.44 2.53 7.86
CA LEU A 60 -5.32 3.23 8.50
C LEU A 60 -4.57 4.16 7.54
N ILE A 61 -4.36 3.75 6.28
CA ILE A 61 -3.57 4.52 5.33
C ILE A 61 -4.27 5.82 4.94
N ILE A 62 -5.60 5.85 4.90
CA ILE A 62 -6.37 7.08 4.67
C ILE A 62 -6.07 8.09 5.78
N ILE A 63 -6.14 7.67 7.05
CA ILE A 63 -5.85 8.53 8.20
C ILE A 63 -4.41 9.05 8.14
N ALA A 64 -3.45 8.19 7.78
CA ALA A 64 -2.04 8.57 7.65
C ALA A 64 -1.78 9.57 6.50
N LEU A 65 -2.56 9.51 5.41
CA LEU A 65 -2.41 10.39 4.25
C LEU A 65 -3.10 11.75 4.42
N ILE A 66 -4.09 11.89 5.30
CA ILE A 66 -4.77 13.17 5.56
C ILE A 66 -3.78 14.28 5.97
N PRO A 67 -2.88 14.09 6.96
CA PRO A 67 -1.88 15.10 7.32
C PRO A 67 -0.98 15.50 6.16
N LEU A 68 -0.60 14.54 5.30
CA LEU A 68 0.22 14.79 4.12
C LEU A 68 -0.55 15.65 3.10
N ALA A 69 -1.83 15.38 2.90
CA ALA A 69 -2.70 16.17 2.04
C ALA A 69 -2.89 17.60 2.56
N LEU A 70 -2.99 17.79 3.88
CA LEU A 70 -3.20 19.09 4.52
C LEU A 70 -1.91 19.93 4.61
N ARG A 71 -0.78 19.34 4.99
CA ARG A 71 0.52 20.04 5.10
C ARG A 71 1.12 20.37 3.73
N GLY A 72 0.81 19.56 2.72
CA GLY A 72 1.35 19.69 1.38
C GLY A 72 2.82 19.27 1.27
N VAL A 73 3.26 19.03 0.04
CA VAL A 73 4.65 18.65 -0.25
C VAL A 73 5.51 19.91 -0.40
N PRO A 74 6.62 20.06 0.35
CA PRO A 74 7.49 21.23 0.26
C PRO A 74 8.06 21.38 -1.14
N TYR A 75 7.81 22.53 -1.76
CA TYR A 75 8.26 22.82 -3.13
C TYR A 75 9.74 23.19 -3.14
N ARG A 76 10.52 22.53 -4.00
CA ARG A 76 11.91 22.90 -4.29
C ARG A 76 11.98 23.37 -5.76
N PRO A 77 12.60 24.53 -6.06
CA PRO A 77 12.76 25.01 -7.42
C PRO A 77 13.85 24.20 -8.13
N VAL A 78 13.51 23.00 -8.58
CA VAL A 78 14.36 22.14 -9.43
C VAL A 78 13.65 21.86 -10.75
N GLY A 79 14.39 21.40 -11.76
CA GLY A 79 13.84 21.14 -13.10
C GLY A 79 12.68 20.14 -13.05
N ALA A 80 11.71 20.28 -13.96
CA ALA A 80 10.48 19.47 -13.97
C ALA A 80 10.76 17.95 -14.02
N ALA A 81 11.77 17.52 -14.79
CA ALA A 81 12.19 16.12 -14.86
C ALA A 81 12.72 15.59 -13.52
N GLN A 82 13.45 16.42 -12.77
CA GLN A 82 14.00 16.04 -11.47
C GLN A 82 12.90 15.99 -10.40
N LEU A 83 11.97 16.95 -10.41
CA LEU A 83 10.78 16.94 -9.57
C LEU A 83 9.93 15.67 -9.77
N LEU A 84 9.69 15.27 -11.03
CA LEU A 84 8.94 14.06 -11.34
C LEU A 84 9.64 12.81 -10.82
N ARG A 85 10.95 12.72 -11.04
CA ARG A 85 11.76 11.58 -10.60
C ARG A 85 11.79 11.46 -9.08
N ASP A 86 11.96 12.56 -8.37
CA ASP A 86 11.95 12.58 -6.90
C ASP A 86 10.58 12.20 -6.34
N ASN A 87 9.50 12.69 -6.95
CA ASN A 87 8.14 12.30 -6.55
C ASN A 87 7.87 10.81 -6.79
N LEU A 88 8.28 10.26 -7.95
CA LEU A 88 8.15 8.84 -8.24
C LEU A 88 8.98 7.97 -7.29
N LEU A 89 10.21 8.39 -6.98
CA LEU A 89 11.07 7.66 -6.07
C LEU A 89 10.53 7.69 -4.63
N ILE A 90 10.12 8.84 -4.12
CA ILE A 90 9.68 8.96 -2.72
C ILE A 90 8.26 8.41 -2.56
N TYR A 91 7.29 8.93 -3.33
CA TYR A 91 5.88 8.59 -3.17
C TYR A 91 5.48 7.33 -3.92
N GLY A 92 6.13 7.01 -5.04
CA GLY A 92 5.89 5.75 -5.76
C GLY A 92 6.50 4.56 -5.02
N VAL A 93 7.80 4.59 -4.71
CA VAL A 93 8.44 3.49 -3.96
C VAL A 93 7.89 3.43 -2.54
N GLY A 94 7.69 4.57 -1.88
CA GLY A 94 7.06 4.61 -0.56
C GLY A 94 5.64 4.04 -0.59
N GLY A 95 4.84 4.39 -1.59
CA GLY A 95 3.49 3.86 -1.80
C GLY A 95 3.47 2.38 -2.16
N LEU A 96 4.54 1.85 -2.75
CA LEU A 96 4.69 0.41 -3.01
C LEU A 96 5.10 -0.33 -1.74
N VAL A 97 6.13 0.12 -1.02
CA VAL A 97 6.73 -0.63 0.10
C VAL A 97 5.88 -0.57 1.37
N ALA A 98 5.29 0.60 1.68
CA ALA A 98 4.48 0.79 2.88
C ALA A 98 3.34 -0.23 3.04
N PRO A 99 2.50 -0.53 2.04
CA PRO A 99 1.45 -1.53 2.15
C PRO A 99 1.97 -2.96 2.30
N PHE A 100 3.05 -3.36 1.63
CA PHE A 100 3.63 -4.69 1.81
C PHE A 100 4.01 -4.92 3.28
N ILE A 101 4.67 -3.94 3.90
CA ILE A 101 5.07 -4.02 5.31
C ILE A 101 3.83 -3.92 6.21
N GLY A 102 2.95 -2.96 5.97
CA GLY A 102 1.78 -2.70 6.81
C GLY A 102 0.79 -3.85 6.85
N ILE A 103 0.41 -4.39 5.68
CA ILE A 103 -0.50 -5.54 5.58
C ILE A 103 0.12 -6.76 6.28
N LYS A 104 1.42 -7.00 6.09
CA LYS A 104 2.11 -8.13 6.75
C LYS A 104 2.14 -8.00 8.26
N LEU A 105 2.41 -6.80 8.78
CA LEU A 105 2.40 -6.54 10.22
C LEU A 105 1.00 -6.74 10.82
N ILE A 106 -0.04 -6.27 10.14
CA ILE A 106 -1.42 -6.48 10.59
C ILE A 106 -1.77 -7.97 10.60
N ASP A 107 -1.42 -8.71 9.54
CA ASP A 107 -1.63 -10.16 9.47
C ASP A 107 -0.94 -10.89 10.62
N MET A 108 0.33 -10.54 10.89
CA MET A 108 1.07 -11.11 12.01
C MET A 108 0.44 -10.78 13.37
N LEU A 109 -0.08 -9.57 13.56
CA LEU A 109 -0.78 -9.20 14.79
C LEU A 109 -2.08 -9.98 14.95
N LEU A 110 -2.88 -10.13 13.89
CA LEU A 110 -4.12 -10.91 13.92
C LEU A 110 -3.85 -12.37 14.31
N VAL A 111 -2.84 -12.97 13.70
CA VAL A 111 -2.40 -14.34 14.00
C VAL A 111 -1.91 -14.45 15.45
N TRP A 112 -1.13 -13.45 15.92
CA TRP A 112 -0.61 -13.45 17.28
C TRP A 112 -1.71 -13.36 18.35
N PHE A 113 -2.78 -12.62 18.09
CA PHE A 113 -3.96 -12.54 18.96
C PHE A 113 -4.95 -13.71 18.77
N GLY A 114 -4.68 -14.66 17.86
CA GLY A 114 -5.56 -15.80 17.59
C GLY A 114 -6.89 -15.41 16.93
N LEU A 115 -6.92 -14.27 16.24
CA LEU A 115 -8.09 -13.76 15.52
C LEU A 115 -8.16 -14.27 14.06
N ALA A 116 -7.19 -15.08 13.65
CA ALA A 116 -6.92 -15.50 12.27
C ALA A 116 -6.34 -16.92 12.22
#